data_AF-A0A7S3P260-F1
#
_entry.id   AF-A0A7S3P260-F1
#
_cell.length_a   1.000
_cell.length_b   1.000
_cell.length_c   1.000
_cell.angle_alpha   90.00
_cell.angle_beta   90.00
_cell.angle_gamma   90.00
#
_symmetry.space_group_name_H-M   'P 1'
#
loop_
_entity.id
_entity.type
_entity.pdbx_description
1 polymer ?
#
loop_
_entity_poly.entity_id
_entity_poly.type
_entity_poly.pdbx_seq_one_letter_code
_entity_poly.pdbx_strand_id
1 'polypeptide(L)'
;MGDFDTAITDCMQNGENINLDRLIRYVEINEKSRYIDKAENLVDDHVYVFSGLSDFRVLPIVNRQTAKFYERMGSNVKSIFDFDAGHNMPTEDFGIECKESTTPFIGKCNMNGALSSLRYLHPQRILNTIGEMKLANLFSLKQTTGKTVMGPEAYAYIPKACQNSLAQCSLHVVFHGCQQTIDHIGLTYVESTGYNEIAEVNEFVILYPQAYANEDLNPLGCWDWWGFTGKNYATKFGKQVAEVKRLINALKSGQIDSTQVYTTSEVIKE
;
A
#
# COMPACT_ATOMS: atom_id res chain seq x y z
N MET A 1 -11.23 -13.61 -13.35
CA MET A 1 -10.51 -12.61 -12.54
C MET A 1 -11.16 -11.27 -12.81
N GLY A 2 -11.36 -10.45 -11.78
CA GLY A 2 -11.98 -9.14 -11.89
C GLY A 2 -13.50 -9.23 -11.96
N ASP A 3 -14.12 -9.40 -10.79
CA ASP A 3 -15.57 -9.47 -10.62
C ASP A 3 -15.91 -8.94 -9.22
N PHE A 4 -16.90 -8.04 -9.12
CA PHE A 4 -17.24 -7.38 -7.87
C PHE A 4 -17.88 -8.34 -6.86
N ASP A 5 -18.80 -9.20 -7.31
CA ASP A 5 -19.50 -10.12 -6.42
C ASP A 5 -18.52 -11.13 -5.80
N THR A 6 -17.63 -11.69 -6.62
CA THR A 6 -16.53 -12.55 -6.16
C THR A 6 -15.61 -11.82 -5.17
N ALA A 7 -15.34 -10.54 -5.43
CA ALA A 7 -14.48 -9.73 -4.57
C ALA A 7 -15.07 -9.59 -3.15
N ILE A 8 -16.34 -9.19 -3.04
CA ILE A 8 -16.98 -8.97 -1.72
C ILE A 8 -17.41 -10.26 -1.01
N THR A 9 -17.49 -11.38 -1.73
CA THR A 9 -17.85 -12.69 -1.17
C THR A 9 -16.61 -13.54 -0.89
N ASP A 10 -16.08 -14.24 -1.88
CA ASP A 10 -14.97 -15.17 -1.72
C ASP A 10 -13.70 -14.47 -1.22
N CYS A 11 -13.38 -13.32 -1.79
CA CYS A 11 -12.13 -12.62 -1.50
C CYS A 11 -12.17 -11.71 -0.25
N MET A 12 -13.30 -11.64 0.47
CA MET A 12 -13.40 -10.95 1.77
C MET A 12 -13.93 -11.83 2.89
N GLN A 13 -14.84 -12.75 2.56
CA GLN A 13 -15.66 -13.50 3.53
C GLN A 13 -15.45 -15.02 3.44
N ASN A 14 -15.03 -15.56 2.30
CA ASN A 14 -14.88 -17.01 2.15
C ASN A 14 -13.58 -17.42 1.45
N GLY A 15 -12.49 -17.40 2.22
CA GLY A 15 -11.19 -17.82 1.75
C GLY A 15 -11.08 -19.28 1.32
N GLU A 16 -12.04 -20.16 1.63
CA GLU A 16 -12.02 -21.56 1.16
C GLU A 16 -12.34 -21.66 -0.33
N ASN A 17 -13.09 -20.70 -0.88
CA ASN A 17 -13.43 -20.64 -2.30
C ASN A 17 -12.28 -20.13 -3.18
N ILE A 18 -11.21 -19.59 -2.58
CA ILE A 18 -10.05 -19.09 -3.31
C ILE A 18 -9.24 -20.26 -3.87
N ASN A 19 -9.33 -20.45 -5.19
CA ASN A 19 -8.61 -21.50 -5.89
C ASN A 19 -7.18 -21.06 -6.24
N LEU A 20 -6.20 -21.47 -5.43
CA LEU A 20 -4.79 -21.14 -5.63
C LEU A 20 -4.20 -21.66 -6.95
N ASP A 21 -4.62 -22.83 -7.43
CA ASP A 21 -4.14 -23.38 -8.72
C ASP A 21 -4.59 -22.51 -9.90
N ARG A 22 -5.81 -21.96 -9.81
CA ARG A 22 -6.32 -21.02 -10.80
C ARG A 22 -5.53 -19.71 -10.77
N LEU A 23 -5.16 -19.22 -9.59
CA LEU A 23 -4.35 -18.00 -9.45
C LEU A 23 -2.93 -18.20 -10.01
N ILE A 24 -2.28 -19.32 -9.71
CA ILE A 24 -0.95 -19.64 -10.26
C ILE A 24 -1.01 -19.77 -11.78
N ARG A 25 -2.03 -20.45 -12.32
CA ARG A 25 -2.24 -20.50 -13.77
C ARG A 25 -2.45 -19.11 -14.38
N TYR A 26 -3.14 -18.22 -13.68
CA TYR A 26 -3.31 -16.84 -14.13
C TYR A 26 -1.96 -16.10 -14.18
N VAL A 27 -1.07 -16.30 -13.20
CA VAL A 27 0.31 -15.79 -13.24
C VAL A 27 1.04 -16.33 -14.47
N GLU A 28 1.07 -17.65 -14.67
CA GLU A 28 1.77 -18.29 -15.80
C GLU A 28 1.30 -17.75 -17.17
N ILE A 29 -0.02 -17.56 -17.35
CA ILE A 29 -0.60 -17.04 -18.58
C ILE A 29 -0.17 -15.59 -18.82
N ASN A 30 -0.22 -14.74 -17.78
CA ASN A 30 0.15 -13.34 -17.90
C ASN A 30 1.66 -13.16 -18.08
N GLU A 31 2.49 -14.01 -17.46
CA GLU A 31 3.93 -14.01 -17.66
C GLU A 31 4.28 -14.38 -19.12
N LYS A 32 3.72 -15.49 -19.64
CA LYS A 32 3.92 -15.90 -21.04
C LYS A 32 3.49 -14.82 -22.03
N SER A 33 2.43 -14.09 -21.69
CA SER A 33 1.93 -12.95 -22.48
C SER A 33 2.69 -11.64 -22.25
N ARG A 34 3.67 -11.62 -21.33
CA ARG A 34 4.45 -10.44 -20.89
C ARG A 34 3.61 -9.33 -20.26
N TYR A 35 2.44 -9.66 -19.73
CA TYR A 35 1.55 -8.75 -19.01
C TYR A 35 2.03 -8.48 -17.58
N ILE A 36 2.81 -9.41 -17.02
CA ILE A 36 3.54 -9.25 -15.75
C ILE A 36 5.04 -9.49 -15.96
N ASP A 37 5.86 -9.22 -14.94
CA ASP A 37 7.26 -9.66 -14.91
C ASP A 37 7.34 -11.17 -14.68
N LYS A 38 8.54 -11.73 -14.81
CA LYS A 38 8.75 -13.15 -14.55
C LYS A 38 8.38 -13.50 -13.12
N ALA A 39 7.62 -14.58 -12.92
CA ALA A 39 7.29 -15.08 -11.60
C ALA A 39 8.53 -15.47 -10.79
N GLU A 40 9.62 -15.84 -11.47
CA GLU A 40 10.94 -16.10 -10.87
C GLU A 40 11.43 -14.93 -9.99
N ASN A 41 10.99 -13.69 -10.24
CA ASN A 41 11.35 -12.54 -9.41
C ASN A 41 10.73 -12.57 -8.00
N LEU A 42 9.73 -13.43 -7.75
CA LEU A 42 9.13 -13.65 -6.44
C LEU A 42 9.89 -14.68 -5.60
N VAL A 43 10.76 -15.48 -6.23
CA VAL A 43 11.58 -16.46 -5.51
C VAL A 43 12.52 -15.72 -4.57
N ASP A 44 12.56 -16.16 -3.32
CA ASP A 44 13.30 -15.55 -2.21
C ASP A 44 12.90 -14.10 -1.86
N ASP A 45 11.88 -13.53 -2.52
CA ASP A 45 11.36 -12.20 -2.18
C ASP A 45 10.68 -12.22 -0.81
N HIS A 46 10.80 -11.15 -0.04
CA HIS A 46 10.23 -11.07 1.30
C HIS A 46 8.78 -10.61 1.23
N VAL A 47 7.86 -11.42 1.75
CA VAL A 47 6.43 -11.09 1.81
C VAL A 47 5.96 -11.09 3.25
N TYR A 48 5.45 -9.95 3.71
CA TYR A 48 4.88 -9.80 5.04
C TYR A 48 3.34 -9.78 4.95
N VAL A 49 2.67 -10.66 5.69
CA VAL A 49 1.20 -10.73 5.74
C VAL A 49 0.73 -10.58 7.18
N PHE A 50 -0.16 -9.62 7.42
CA PHE A 50 -0.79 -9.40 8.72
C PHE A 50 -2.30 -9.50 8.57
N SER A 51 -2.96 -10.15 9.53
CA SER A 51 -4.42 -10.12 9.66
C SER A 51 -4.80 -10.31 11.12
N GLY A 52 -5.62 -9.41 11.64
CA GLY A 52 -6.06 -9.45 13.02
C GLY A 52 -7.16 -10.49 13.26
N LEU A 53 -7.14 -11.15 14.42
CA LEU A 53 -8.14 -12.17 14.79
C LEU A 53 -9.57 -11.62 14.85
N SER A 54 -9.73 -10.33 15.13
CA SER A 54 -11.01 -9.63 15.23
C SER A 54 -11.42 -8.93 13.93
N ASP A 55 -10.68 -9.12 12.83
CA ASP A 55 -11.04 -8.58 11.51
C ASP A 55 -12.26 -9.31 10.93
N PHE A 56 -13.39 -8.61 10.85
CA PHE A 56 -14.63 -9.08 10.24
C PHE A 56 -14.92 -8.44 8.87
N ARG A 57 -14.05 -7.57 8.36
CA ARG A 57 -14.18 -6.94 7.03
C ARG A 57 -13.50 -7.79 5.97
N VAL A 58 -12.29 -8.26 6.25
CA VAL A 58 -11.54 -9.21 5.43
C VAL A 58 -11.07 -10.33 6.34
N LEU A 59 -11.79 -11.45 6.31
CA LEU A 59 -11.59 -12.50 7.30
C LEU A 59 -10.16 -13.08 7.23
N PRO A 60 -9.57 -13.47 8.38
CA PRO A 60 -8.21 -14.03 8.42
C PRO A 60 -7.97 -15.22 7.49
N ILE A 61 -9.01 -15.99 7.16
CA ILE A 61 -8.91 -17.10 6.21
C ILE A 61 -8.48 -16.63 4.80
N VAL A 62 -8.91 -15.46 4.36
CA VAL A 62 -8.51 -14.87 3.07
C VAL A 62 -7.02 -14.56 3.09
N ASN A 63 -6.54 -13.86 4.12
CA ASN A 63 -5.13 -13.50 4.26
C ASN A 63 -4.22 -14.73 4.41
N ARG A 64 -4.72 -15.83 5.02
CA ARG A 64 -4.02 -17.12 5.01
C ARG A 64 -3.86 -17.69 3.59
N GLN A 65 -4.83 -17.50 2.69
CA GLN A 65 -4.65 -17.90 1.29
C GLN A 65 -3.65 -17.01 0.55
N THR A 66 -3.60 -15.70 0.86
CA THR A 66 -2.57 -14.81 0.34
C THR A 66 -1.17 -15.29 0.73
N ALA A 67 -0.94 -15.64 2.01
CA ALA A 67 0.33 -16.21 2.45
C ALA A 67 0.68 -17.50 1.68
N LYS A 68 -0.25 -18.45 1.61
CA LYS A 68 -0.07 -19.71 0.85
C LYS A 68 0.22 -19.48 -0.63
N PHE A 69 -0.40 -18.48 -1.25
CA PHE A 69 -0.14 -18.12 -2.64
C PHE A 69 1.33 -17.74 -2.81
N TYR A 70 1.85 -16.81 -2.01
CA TYR A 70 3.25 -16.37 -2.11
C TYR A 70 4.25 -17.48 -1.71
N GLU A 71 3.93 -18.32 -0.73
CA GLU A 71 4.73 -19.51 -0.41
C GLU A 71 4.86 -20.44 -1.63
N ARG A 72 3.75 -20.68 -2.35
CA ARG A 72 3.76 -21.48 -3.59
C ARG A 72 4.52 -20.83 -4.74
N MET A 73 4.66 -19.51 -4.73
CA MET A 73 5.50 -18.76 -5.68
C MET A 73 6.99 -18.75 -5.31
N GLY A 74 7.37 -19.35 -4.17
CA GLY A 74 8.76 -19.46 -3.70
C GLY A 74 9.24 -18.26 -2.89
N SER A 75 8.35 -17.39 -2.43
CA SER A 75 8.71 -16.24 -1.59
C SER A 75 8.98 -16.62 -0.14
N ASN A 76 9.80 -15.82 0.52
CA ASN A 76 10.03 -15.87 1.96
C ASN A 76 8.86 -15.17 2.69
N VAL A 77 7.87 -15.93 3.12
CA VAL A 77 6.66 -15.37 3.76
C VAL A 77 6.80 -15.32 5.29
N LYS A 78 6.53 -14.15 5.87
CA LYS A 78 6.27 -13.98 7.31
C LYS A 78 4.81 -13.59 7.49
N SER A 79 4.11 -14.32 8.36
CA SER A 79 2.72 -14.06 8.67
C SER A 79 2.49 -13.80 10.15
N ILE A 80 1.57 -12.88 10.46
CA ILE A 80 1.04 -12.64 11.80
C ILE A 80 -0.48 -12.79 11.72
N PHE A 81 -1.01 -13.84 12.34
CA PHE A 81 -2.42 -14.20 12.31
C PHE A 81 -3.03 -14.49 13.69
N ASP A 82 -2.24 -14.30 14.74
CA ASP A 82 -2.57 -14.56 16.15
C ASP A 82 -2.68 -13.26 16.97
N PHE A 83 -2.59 -12.11 16.30
CA PHE A 83 -2.70 -10.79 16.92
C PHE A 83 -4.17 -10.34 16.98
N ASP A 84 -4.63 -9.88 18.14
CA ASP A 84 -6.01 -9.47 18.36
C ASP A 84 -6.27 -8.01 17.93
N ALA A 85 -6.33 -7.80 16.62
CA ALA A 85 -6.71 -6.55 15.97
C ALA A 85 -7.97 -6.75 15.10
N GLY A 86 -8.68 -5.65 14.84
CA GLY A 86 -9.73 -5.55 13.83
C GLY A 86 -9.16 -5.27 12.45
N HIS A 87 -10.01 -4.78 11.54
CA HIS A 87 -9.63 -4.33 10.21
C HIS A 87 -9.02 -2.93 10.29
N ASN A 88 -7.73 -2.82 10.59
CA ASN A 88 -7.04 -1.54 10.61
C ASN A 88 -5.53 -1.70 10.35
N MET A 89 -4.88 -0.58 10.02
CA MET A 89 -3.43 -0.45 10.08
C MET A 89 -3.01 -0.35 11.56
N PRO A 90 -2.30 -1.35 12.13
CA PRO A 90 -1.90 -1.30 13.53
C PRO A 90 -0.76 -0.30 13.71
N THR A 91 -0.95 0.62 14.66
CA THR A 91 0.07 1.55 15.15
C THR A 91 0.34 1.31 16.63
N GLU A 92 1.39 1.95 17.15
CA GLU A 92 1.72 1.83 18.56
C GLU A 92 0.67 2.52 19.43
N ASP A 93 0.35 3.78 19.14
CA ASP A 93 -0.45 4.64 20.03
C ASP A 93 -1.50 5.53 19.33
N PHE A 94 -1.65 5.44 18.00
CA PHE A 94 -2.54 6.30 17.22
C PHE A 94 -3.77 5.58 16.64
N GLY A 95 -4.93 6.25 16.68
CA GLY A 95 -6.14 5.82 16.00
C GLY A 95 -7.22 5.23 16.92
N ILE A 96 -8.10 4.41 16.36
CA ILE A 96 -9.21 3.77 17.08
C ILE A 96 -8.76 2.60 17.94
N GLU A 97 -9.62 2.10 18.82
CA GLU A 97 -9.34 0.88 19.58
C GLU A 97 -8.93 -0.27 18.65
N CYS A 98 -7.89 -1.02 19.01
CA CYS A 98 -7.24 -1.96 18.11
C CYS A 98 -8.18 -3.02 17.49
N LYS A 99 -9.24 -3.42 18.21
CA LYS A 99 -10.20 -4.43 17.75
C LYS A 99 -11.32 -3.87 16.86
N GLU A 100 -11.43 -2.55 16.78
CA GLU A 100 -12.45 -1.88 15.99
C GLU A 100 -12.11 -1.87 14.49
N SER A 101 -13.15 -1.82 13.67
CA SER A 101 -13.08 -1.88 12.20
C SER A 101 -13.94 -0.78 11.57
N THR A 102 -13.64 0.46 11.94
CA THR A 102 -14.32 1.69 11.50
C THR A 102 -13.32 2.71 10.97
N THR A 103 -13.78 3.73 10.24
CA THR A 103 -12.95 4.89 9.86
C THR A 103 -12.27 5.48 11.12
N PRO A 104 -10.97 5.81 11.07
CA PRO A 104 -10.09 5.91 9.91
C PRO A 104 -9.38 4.60 9.52
N PHE A 105 -9.75 3.44 10.10
CA PHE A 105 -9.10 2.14 9.88
C PHE A 105 -7.59 2.16 10.20
N ILE A 106 -7.22 2.92 11.23
CA ILE A 106 -5.88 2.98 11.83
C ILE A 106 -6.09 2.76 13.32
N GLY A 107 -5.44 1.76 13.91
CA GLY A 107 -5.72 1.30 15.27
C GLY A 107 -4.54 1.46 16.22
N LYS A 108 -4.78 1.95 17.44
CA LYS A 108 -3.79 1.98 18.54
C LYS A 108 -3.66 0.58 19.14
N CYS A 109 -2.72 -0.18 18.60
CA CYS A 109 -2.58 -1.61 18.84
C CYS A 109 -1.43 -1.97 19.78
N ASN A 110 -0.66 -1.00 20.28
CA ASN A 110 0.64 -1.26 20.93
C ASN A 110 1.56 -2.11 20.03
N MET A 111 1.38 -2.04 18.72
CA MET A 111 2.18 -2.71 17.70
C MET A 111 2.47 -1.70 16.60
N ASN A 112 3.75 -1.39 16.38
CA ASN A 112 4.17 -0.61 15.23
C ASN A 112 4.16 -1.50 13.96
N GLY A 113 3.02 -1.52 13.26
CA GLY A 113 2.81 -2.31 12.05
C GLY A 113 3.76 -1.95 10.91
N ALA A 114 4.01 -0.65 10.71
CA ALA A 114 4.92 -0.14 9.69
C ALA A 114 6.37 -0.61 9.96
N LEU A 115 6.84 -0.52 11.20
CA LEU A 115 8.16 -1.01 11.57
C LEU A 115 8.25 -2.53 11.44
N SER A 116 7.23 -3.26 11.89
CA SER A 116 7.19 -4.72 11.80
C SER A 116 7.31 -5.20 10.35
N SER A 117 6.56 -4.59 9.43
CA SER A 117 6.59 -4.93 8.01
C SER A 117 7.91 -4.52 7.36
N LEU A 118 8.35 -3.26 7.50
CA LEU A 118 9.57 -2.75 6.88
C LEU A 118 10.81 -3.52 7.32
N ARG A 119 10.90 -3.92 8.61
CA ARG A 119 12.03 -4.73 9.10
C ARG A 119 12.10 -6.10 8.43
N TYR A 120 10.96 -6.69 8.11
CA TYR A 120 10.94 -7.97 7.41
C TYR A 120 11.26 -7.81 5.92
N LEU A 121 10.70 -6.78 5.28
CA LEU A 121 10.92 -6.50 3.85
C LEU A 121 12.35 -6.03 3.56
N HIS A 122 13.00 -5.38 4.53
CA HIS A 122 14.31 -4.77 4.38
C HIS A 122 15.24 -5.06 5.58
N PRO A 123 15.58 -6.34 5.85
CA PRO A 123 16.21 -6.77 7.11
C PRO A 123 17.59 -6.15 7.39
N GLN A 124 18.28 -5.63 6.37
CA GLN A 124 19.60 -5.00 6.49
C GLN A 124 19.57 -3.47 6.44
N ARG A 125 18.38 -2.86 6.35
CA ARG A 125 18.24 -1.41 6.08
C ARG A 125 17.47 -0.66 7.16
N ILE A 126 16.73 -1.35 8.02
CA ILE A 126 15.91 -0.72 9.06
C ILE A 126 16.60 -0.85 10.41
N LEU A 127 17.03 0.30 10.95
CA LEU A 127 17.57 0.50 12.28
C LEU A 127 16.47 0.33 13.35
N ASN A 128 16.89 0.15 14.60
CA ASN A 128 15.97 0.10 15.75
C ASN A 128 15.41 1.49 16.14
N THR A 129 16.00 2.56 15.61
CA THR A 129 15.62 3.94 15.94
C THR A 129 14.48 4.41 15.05
N ILE A 130 13.52 5.08 15.66
CA ILE A 130 12.42 5.79 14.99
C ILE A 130 12.70 7.30 15.17
N GLY A 131 12.61 8.06 14.08
CA GLY A 131 12.80 9.51 14.11
C GLY A 131 11.50 10.26 14.37
N GLU A 132 11.51 11.55 14.04
CA GLU A 132 10.31 12.38 13.99
C GLU A 132 9.99 12.72 12.54
N MET A 133 8.71 12.62 12.17
CA MET A 133 8.25 13.09 10.87
C MET A 133 8.39 14.61 10.79
N LYS A 134 8.88 15.11 9.65
CA LYS A 134 9.00 16.54 9.37
C LYS A 134 8.06 16.90 8.23
N LEU A 135 7.04 17.71 8.50
CA LEU A 135 6.08 18.13 7.48
C LEU A 135 6.76 18.81 6.28
N ALA A 136 7.86 19.54 6.50
CA ALA A 136 8.65 20.15 5.42
C ALA A 136 9.31 19.14 4.46
N ASN A 137 9.35 17.85 4.82
CA ASN A 137 9.84 16.75 3.99
C ASN A 137 8.70 16.02 3.26
N LEU A 138 7.45 16.46 3.43
CA LEU A 138 6.29 15.94 2.70
C LEU A 138 6.01 16.80 1.46
N PHE A 139 5.95 16.13 0.31
CA PHE A 139 5.73 16.75 -0.98
C PHE A 139 4.51 16.13 -1.66
N SER A 140 3.71 16.92 -2.37
CA SER A 140 2.70 16.41 -3.30
C SER A 140 3.28 16.23 -4.70
N LEU A 141 2.77 15.25 -5.42
CA LEU A 141 3.12 14.86 -6.78
C LEU A 141 1.84 14.83 -7.61
N LYS A 142 1.87 15.39 -8.82
CA LYS A 142 0.74 15.26 -9.75
C LYS A 142 0.49 13.80 -10.11
N GLN A 143 -0.78 13.41 -10.10
CA GLN A 143 -1.27 12.09 -10.44
C GLN A 143 -2.31 12.18 -11.57
N THR A 144 -2.36 11.16 -12.43
CA THR A 144 -3.34 11.08 -13.51
C THR A 144 -4.74 10.78 -12.97
N THR A 145 -5.73 11.60 -13.30
CA THR A 145 -7.15 11.45 -12.91
C THR A 145 -8.02 10.81 -14.02
N GLY A 146 -9.31 10.66 -13.74
CA GLY A 146 -10.29 10.19 -14.71
C GLY A 146 -10.35 8.66 -14.76
N LYS A 147 -9.83 8.05 -15.83
CA LYS A 147 -9.97 6.60 -16.06
C LYS A 147 -9.21 5.72 -15.06
N THR A 148 -8.28 6.30 -14.30
CA THR A 148 -7.53 5.65 -13.21
C THR A 148 -8.37 5.52 -11.93
N VAL A 149 -9.39 6.37 -11.77
CA VAL A 149 -10.16 6.50 -10.52
C VAL A 149 -9.22 6.76 -9.32
N MET A 150 -8.25 7.64 -9.56
CA MET A 150 -7.25 8.09 -8.61
C MET A 150 -7.36 9.61 -8.45
N GLY A 151 -6.92 10.14 -7.31
CA GLY A 151 -6.98 11.56 -6.99
C GLY A 151 -6.07 12.42 -7.89
N PRO A 152 -6.14 13.75 -7.79
CA PRO A 152 -5.24 14.64 -8.56
C PRO A 152 -3.80 14.63 -8.04
N GLU A 153 -3.59 14.23 -6.79
CA GLU A 153 -2.29 14.26 -6.12
C GLU A 153 -1.95 12.89 -5.51
N ALA A 154 -0.65 12.57 -5.51
CA ALA A 154 -0.02 11.60 -4.64
C ALA A 154 0.90 12.35 -3.67
N TYR A 155 1.35 11.70 -2.59
CA TYR A 155 2.29 12.31 -1.64
C TYR A 155 3.59 11.51 -1.58
N ALA A 156 4.70 12.19 -1.33
CA ALA A 156 5.99 11.56 -1.10
C ALA A 156 6.67 12.19 0.11
N TYR A 157 7.00 11.36 1.09
CA TYR A 157 7.89 11.75 2.18
C TYR A 157 9.34 11.51 1.74
N ILE A 158 10.12 12.57 1.61
CA ILE A 158 11.51 12.51 1.16
C ILE A 158 12.40 12.98 2.33
N PRO A 159 13.01 12.03 3.09
CA PRO A 159 13.87 12.37 4.23
C PRO A 159 14.93 13.39 3.88
N LYS A 160 15.38 14.16 4.88
CA LYS A 160 16.37 15.22 4.62
C LYS A 160 17.64 14.70 3.95
N ALA A 161 18.09 13.51 4.35
CA ALA A 161 19.24 12.82 3.77
C ALA A 161 19.05 12.49 2.27
N CYS A 162 17.81 12.22 1.85
CA CYS A 162 17.45 11.84 0.48
C CYS A 162 17.23 13.02 -0.46
N GLN A 163 17.20 14.25 0.04
CA GLN A 163 17.01 15.44 -0.78
C GLN A 163 18.30 15.90 -1.49
N ASN A 164 19.45 15.32 -1.14
CA ASN A 164 20.71 15.57 -1.83
C ASN A 164 20.81 14.66 -3.08
N SER A 165 21.15 15.22 -4.25
CA SER A 165 21.24 14.49 -5.52
C SER A 165 22.32 13.40 -5.56
N LEU A 166 23.23 13.37 -4.58
CA LEU A 166 24.24 12.32 -4.42
C LEU A 166 23.80 11.16 -3.50
N ALA A 167 22.67 11.28 -2.80
CA ALA A 167 22.19 10.27 -1.88
C ALA A 167 21.53 9.09 -2.61
N GLN A 168 21.79 7.87 -2.14
CA GLN A 168 21.17 6.64 -2.64
C GLN A 168 20.13 6.12 -1.65
N CYS A 169 18.92 6.67 -1.74
CA CYS A 169 17.82 6.23 -0.88
C CYS A 169 17.03 5.07 -1.47
N SER A 170 16.48 4.23 -0.59
CA SER A 170 15.48 3.24 -0.96
C SER A 170 14.12 3.92 -1.18
N LEU A 171 13.22 3.26 -1.91
CA LEU A 171 11.84 3.71 -2.08
C LEU A 171 10.90 2.61 -1.59
N HIS A 172 9.94 2.98 -0.76
CA HIS A 172 8.83 2.13 -0.36
C HIS A 172 7.52 2.79 -0.78
N VAL A 173 6.56 2.01 -1.29
CA VAL A 173 5.24 2.52 -1.70
C VAL A 173 4.22 2.01 -0.70
N VAL A 174 3.47 2.93 -0.10
CA VAL A 174 2.44 2.61 0.89
C VAL A 174 1.08 2.96 0.28
N PHE A 175 0.18 2.00 0.29
CA PHE A 175 -1.18 2.15 -0.22
C PHE A 175 -2.15 2.23 0.95
N HIS A 176 -2.95 3.29 1.01
CA HIS A 176 -4.10 3.36 1.92
C HIS A 176 -5.18 2.34 1.53
N GLY A 177 -6.06 1.99 2.45
CA GLY A 177 -7.23 1.14 2.20
C GLY A 177 -8.46 1.90 1.70
N CYS A 178 -9.57 1.17 1.53
CA CYS A 178 -10.88 1.78 1.28
C CYS A 178 -11.26 2.70 2.46
N GLN A 179 -11.97 3.80 2.17
CA GLN A 179 -12.36 4.85 3.12
C GLN A 179 -11.17 5.52 3.84
N GLN A 180 -9.97 5.42 3.26
CA GLN A 180 -8.75 6.07 3.73
C GLN A 180 -8.17 7.03 2.68
N THR A 181 -8.96 7.44 1.69
CA THR A 181 -8.56 8.48 0.73
C THR A 181 -8.48 9.85 1.41
N ILE A 182 -7.88 10.82 0.73
CA ILE A 182 -7.87 12.23 1.17
C ILE A 182 -9.27 12.75 1.47
N ASP A 183 -10.28 12.45 0.65
CA ASP A 183 -11.65 12.92 0.88
C ASP A 183 -12.31 12.32 2.13
N HIS A 184 -11.84 11.15 2.58
CA HIS A 184 -12.40 10.48 3.76
C HIS A 184 -11.72 10.93 5.05
N ILE A 185 -10.38 11.02 5.06
CA ILE A 185 -9.61 11.20 6.29
C ILE A 185 -8.46 12.20 6.15
N GLY A 186 -8.43 12.99 5.07
CA GLY A 186 -7.34 13.92 4.78
C GLY A 186 -5.99 13.19 4.70
N LEU A 187 -4.95 13.82 5.24
CA LEU A 187 -3.60 13.27 5.28
C LEU A 187 -3.37 12.27 6.42
N THR A 188 -4.38 11.88 7.19
CA THR A 188 -4.22 11.03 8.39
C THR A 188 -3.47 9.73 8.09
N TYR A 189 -3.75 9.06 6.96
CA TYR A 189 -3.02 7.84 6.60
C TYR A 189 -1.55 8.12 6.26
N VAL A 190 -1.30 9.22 5.56
CA VAL A 190 0.04 9.65 5.14
C VAL A 190 0.88 10.04 6.35
N GLU A 191 0.28 10.73 7.33
CA GLU A 191 1.00 11.34 8.46
C GLU A 191 1.11 10.45 9.69
N SER A 192 0.14 9.54 9.92
CA SER A 192 -0.03 8.90 11.25
C SER A 192 0.05 7.38 11.24
N THR A 193 0.57 6.77 10.17
CA THR A 193 0.78 5.31 10.08
C THR A 193 2.19 4.87 10.44
N GLY A 194 3.09 5.79 10.81
CA GLY A 194 4.42 5.52 11.36
C GLY A 194 5.54 5.33 10.33
N TYR A 195 5.22 5.30 9.03
CA TYR A 195 6.22 5.08 7.98
C TYR A 195 7.21 6.25 7.84
N ASN A 196 6.77 7.50 8.05
CA ASN A 196 7.61 8.69 7.82
C ASN A 196 8.70 8.85 8.89
N GLU A 197 8.35 8.55 10.14
CA GLU A 197 9.24 8.56 11.30
C GLU A 197 10.34 7.51 11.14
N ILE A 198 9.98 6.32 10.64
CA ILE A 198 10.95 5.27 10.30
C ILE A 198 11.82 5.74 9.12
N ALA A 199 11.20 6.29 8.07
CA ALA A 199 11.89 6.75 6.88
C ALA A 199 12.94 7.84 7.15
N GLU A 200 12.65 8.78 8.06
CA GLU A 200 13.51 9.94 8.34
C GLU A 200 14.93 9.55 8.75
N VAL A 201 15.08 8.41 9.46
CA VAL A 201 16.37 7.94 9.98
C VAL A 201 16.91 6.68 9.28
N ASN A 202 16.20 6.16 8.28
CA ASN A 202 16.57 4.92 7.56
C ASN A 202 16.80 5.12 6.05
N GLU A 203 16.80 6.36 5.55
CA GLU A 203 17.05 6.69 4.14
C GLU A 203 16.07 6.02 3.17
N PHE A 204 14.79 5.98 3.55
CA PHE A 204 13.68 5.55 2.70
C PHE A 204 12.85 6.74 2.24
N VAL A 205 12.66 6.89 0.94
CA VAL A 205 11.55 7.70 0.41
C VAL A 205 10.28 6.88 0.54
N ILE A 206 9.20 7.49 1.03
CA ILE A 206 7.88 6.86 1.10
C ILE A 206 6.96 7.51 0.08
N LEU A 207 6.40 6.74 -0.84
CA LEU A 207 5.41 7.20 -1.82
C LEU A 207 4.02 6.72 -1.38
N TYR A 208 3.06 7.64 -1.38
CA TYR A 208 1.64 7.43 -1.07
C TYR A 208 0.76 7.83 -2.26
N PRO A 209 0.58 6.94 -3.25
CA PRO A 209 -0.41 7.14 -4.30
C PRO A 209 -1.81 7.25 -3.68
N GLN A 210 -2.73 7.99 -4.31
CA GLN A 210 -4.07 8.21 -3.76
C GLN A 210 -5.14 7.68 -4.70
N ALA A 211 -5.91 6.67 -4.28
CA ALA A 211 -7.15 6.32 -4.95
C ALA A 211 -8.21 7.41 -4.67
N TYR A 212 -9.31 7.40 -5.43
CA TYR A 212 -10.38 8.40 -5.29
C TYR A 212 -11.74 7.73 -5.20
N ALA A 213 -12.61 8.31 -4.37
CA ALA A 213 -13.98 7.84 -4.23
C ALA A 213 -14.81 8.23 -5.46
N ASN A 214 -15.39 7.24 -6.12
CA ASN A 214 -16.29 7.47 -7.26
C ASN A 214 -17.63 6.80 -6.94
N GLU A 215 -18.68 7.59 -6.76
CA GLU A 215 -19.97 7.11 -6.26
C GLU A 215 -20.55 5.95 -7.07
N ASP A 216 -20.38 5.97 -8.39
CA ASP A 216 -20.96 4.97 -9.29
C ASP A 216 -20.17 3.65 -9.37
N LEU A 217 -18.84 3.72 -9.26
CA LEU A 217 -17.96 2.58 -9.53
C LEU A 217 -17.19 2.07 -8.30
N ASN A 218 -16.80 2.98 -7.41
CA ASN A 218 -15.90 2.74 -6.30
C ASN A 218 -16.16 3.75 -5.17
N PRO A 219 -17.34 3.71 -4.54
CA PRO A 219 -17.77 4.75 -3.59
C PRO A 219 -16.89 4.82 -2.35
N LEU A 220 -16.20 3.73 -2.02
CA LEU A 220 -15.29 3.65 -0.88
C LEU A 220 -13.86 4.09 -1.22
N GLY A 221 -13.57 4.49 -2.47
CA GLY A 221 -12.22 4.92 -2.85
C GLY A 221 -11.15 3.84 -2.69
N CYS A 222 -11.49 2.58 -2.98
CA CYS A 222 -10.57 1.46 -2.94
C CYS A 222 -9.56 1.48 -4.10
N TRP A 223 -8.46 0.75 -3.96
CA TRP A 223 -7.64 0.36 -5.11
C TRP A 223 -8.39 -0.63 -6.00
N ASP A 224 -8.00 -0.75 -7.27
CA ASP A 224 -8.64 -1.67 -8.19
C ASP A 224 -8.14 -3.10 -8.00
N TRP A 225 -8.93 -3.89 -7.26
CA TRP A 225 -8.71 -5.32 -7.07
C TRP A 225 -9.87 -6.19 -7.59
N TRP A 226 -10.89 -5.58 -8.22
CA TRP A 226 -12.01 -6.28 -8.84
C TRP A 226 -12.26 -5.90 -10.31
N GLY A 227 -11.38 -5.12 -10.94
CA GLY A 227 -11.35 -4.85 -12.36
C GLY A 227 -12.18 -3.67 -12.84
N PHE A 228 -12.55 -2.74 -11.97
CA PHE A 228 -13.40 -1.59 -12.35
C PHE A 228 -12.67 -0.58 -13.27
N THR A 229 -11.34 -0.60 -13.32
CA THR A 229 -10.57 0.18 -14.30
C THR A 229 -10.30 -0.58 -15.61
N GLY A 230 -10.73 -1.85 -15.70
CA GLY A 230 -10.67 -2.70 -16.89
C GLY A 230 -10.00 -4.06 -16.64
N LYS A 231 -10.10 -4.96 -17.62
CA LYS A 231 -9.65 -6.37 -17.50
C LYS A 231 -8.16 -6.55 -17.17
N ASN A 232 -7.34 -5.55 -17.43
CA ASN A 232 -5.89 -5.57 -17.20
C ASN A 232 -5.47 -5.03 -15.82
N TYR A 233 -6.42 -4.74 -14.92
CA TYR A 233 -6.18 -4.08 -13.62
C TYR A 233 -4.99 -4.64 -12.82
N ALA A 234 -4.83 -5.97 -12.79
CA ALA A 234 -3.78 -6.67 -12.06
C ALA A 234 -2.46 -6.87 -12.84
N THR A 235 -2.25 -6.14 -13.93
CA THR A 235 -1.09 -6.32 -14.84
C THR A 235 -0.34 -5.00 -15.02
N LYS A 236 0.81 -5.02 -15.71
CA LYS A 236 1.57 -3.80 -16.06
C LYS A 236 0.77 -2.81 -16.93
N PHE A 237 -0.30 -3.28 -17.57
CA PHE A 237 -1.21 -2.46 -18.39
C PHE A 237 -2.44 -1.99 -17.61
N GLY A 238 -2.56 -2.34 -16.33
CA GLY A 238 -3.57 -1.81 -15.43
C GLY A 238 -3.36 -0.31 -15.23
N LYS A 239 -4.45 0.47 -15.25
CA LYS A 239 -4.35 1.94 -15.24
C LYS A 239 -3.72 2.46 -13.95
N GLN A 240 -4.12 1.90 -12.80
CA GLN A 240 -3.53 2.27 -11.51
C GLN A 240 -2.08 1.79 -11.39
N VAL A 241 -1.78 0.56 -11.81
CA VAL A 241 -0.40 0.00 -11.80
C VAL A 241 0.54 0.85 -12.66
N ALA A 242 0.12 1.25 -13.86
CA ALA A 242 0.91 2.08 -14.76
C ALA A 242 1.16 3.49 -14.18
N GLU A 243 0.16 4.08 -13.52
CA GLU A 243 0.31 5.39 -12.88
C GLU A 243 1.27 5.34 -11.68
N VAL A 244 1.15 4.33 -10.82
CA VAL A 244 2.11 4.12 -9.71
C VAL A 244 3.52 3.92 -10.25
N LYS A 245 3.69 3.15 -11.34
CA LYS A 245 5.00 2.97 -11.98
C LYS A 245 5.56 4.29 -12.51
N ARG A 246 4.72 5.18 -13.04
CA ARG A 246 5.12 6.53 -13.47
C ARG A 246 5.63 7.36 -12.29
N LEU A 247 4.90 7.37 -11.17
CA LEU A 247 5.31 8.06 -9.93
C LEU A 247 6.65 7.52 -9.39
N ILE A 248 6.81 6.20 -9.34
CA ILE A 248 8.08 5.54 -8.96
C ILE A 248 9.23 6.00 -9.86
N ASN A 249 9.02 6.03 -11.18
CA ASN A 249 10.06 6.42 -12.12
C ASN A 249 10.43 7.91 -11.98
N ALA A 250 9.46 8.78 -11.73
CA ALA A 250 9.69 10.22 -11.50
C ALA A 250 10.57 10.45 -10.26
N LEU A 251 10.32 9.71 -9.17
CA LEU A 251 11.16 9.77 -7.97
C LEU A 251 12.58 9.22 -8.22
N LYS A 252 12.71 8.12 -8.96
CA LYS A 252 14.02 7.48 -9.20
C LYS A 252 14.96 8.27 -10.10
N SER A 253 14.44 9.02 -11.07
CA SER A 253 15.28 9.76 -12.02
C SER A 253 15.80 11.08 -11.45
N GLY A 254 15.34 11.51 -10.28
CA GLY A 254 15.55 12.87 -9.78
C GLY A 254 14.95 13.96 -10.70
N GLN A 255 14.30 13.57 -11.80
CA GLN A 255 13.57 14.46 -12.70
C GLN A 255 12.14 14.62 -12.19
N ILE A 256 11.99 14.91 -10.90
CA ILE A 256 10.73 15.44 -10.46
C ILE A 256 10.72 16.88 -10.94
N ASP A 257 10.05 17.10 -12.07
CA ASP A 257 9.77 18.41 -12.62
C ASP A 257 9.28 19.31 -11.48
N SER A 258 9.99 20.42 -11.22
CA SER A 258 9.66 21.33 -10.11
C SER A 258 8.26 21.93 -10.24
N THR A 259 7.62 21.81 -11.41
CA THR A 259 6.20 22.18 -11.63
C THR A 259 5.21 21.07 -11.26
N GLN A 260 5.70 19.92 -10.79
CA GLN A 260 4.93 18.75 -10.36
C GLN A 260 5.16 18.38 -8.90
N VAL A 261 6.09 19.07 -8.22
CA VAL A 261 6.36 18.92 -6.79
C VAL A 261 5.88 20.16 -6.07
N TYR A 262 5.00 19.97 -5.10
CA TYR A 262 4.57 21.04 -4.22
C TYR A 262 4.89 20.66 -2.79
N THR A 263 5.49 21.56 -2.03
CA THR A 263 5.61 21.36 -0.58
C THR A 263 4.24 21.55 0.05
N THR A 264 3.91 20.77 1.08
CA THR A 264 2.74 21.03 1.93
C THR A 264 3.02 22.25 2.80
N SER A 265 3.15 23.44 2.20
CA SER A 265 3.29 24.70 2.92
C SER A 265 1.93 25.06 3.51
N GLU A 266 1.85 25.00 4.84
CA GLU A 266 0.82 25.59 5.72
C GLU A 266 -0.60 25.58 5.14
N VAL A 267 -1.38 24.57 5.51
CA VAL A 267 -2.85 24.72 5.56
C VAL A 267 -3.13 25.80 6.61
N ILE A 268 -3.08 27.06 6.17
CA ILE A 268 -3.57 28.21 6.93
C ILE A 268 -5.05 27.92 7.15
N LYS A 269 -5.41 27.72 8.41
CA LYS A 269 -6.79 27.77 8.89
C LYS A 269 -7.43 29.07 8.40
N GLU A 270 -8.53 28.95 7.69
CA GLU A 270 -9.67 29.87 7.86
C GLU A 270 -10.82 29.09 8.49
#